data_AF-A0A239MG51-F1
#
_entry.id   AF-A0A239MG51-F1
#
_cell.length_a   1.000
_cell.length_b   1.000
_cell.length_c   1.000
_cell.angle_alpha   90.00
_cell.angle_beta   90.00
_cell.angle_gamma   90.00
#
_symmetry.space_group_name_H-M   'P 1'
#
loop_
_entity.id
_entity.type
_entity.pdbx_description
1 polymer ?
#
loop_
_entity_poly.entity_id
_entity_poly.type
_entity_poly.pdbx_seq_one_letter_code
_entity_poly.pdbx_strand_id
1 'polypeptide(L)'
;MHQIVKGSLRAGTMLVICLFGAATAQPASSECVITIPPEEVPGETIICGQLQVPENWDAPEARKIPLSYVVLKSQSLAPFRDPVV
;
A
#
# COMPACT_ATOMS: atom_id res chain seq x y z
N MET A 1 5.44 0.59 28.76
CA MET A 1 5.13 -0.24 29.95
C MET A 1 3.66 -0.63 29.90
N HIS A 2 3.42 -1.90 29.62
CA HIS A 2 2.23 -2.72 29.88
C HIS A 2 0.85 -2.06 30.02
N GLN A 3 -0.03 -2.30 29.05
CA GLN A 3 -1.47 -2.36 29.35
C GLN A 3 -1.94 -3.80 29.23
N ILE A 4 -2.47 -4.27 30.35
CA ILE A 4 -2.87 -5.61 30.70
C ILE A 4 -4.16 -5.96 29.96
N VAL A 5 -4.14 -7.05 29.19
CA VAL A 5 -5.33 -7.64 28.56
C VAL A 5 -6.23 -8.18 29.67
N LYS A 6 -7.30 -7.45 30.00
CA LYS A 6 -8.32 -7.89 30.96
C LYS A 6 -9.39 -8.65 30.19
N GLY A 7 -9.14 -9.95 29.98
CA GLY A 7 -10.12 -10.87 29.42
C GLY A 7 -11.33 -11.00 30.34
N SER A 8 -12.51 -10.61 29.84
CA SER A 8 -13.80 -10.98 30.43
C SER A 8 -14.58 -11.72 29.35
N LEU A 9 -14.42 -13.04 29.31
CA LEU A 9 -15.34 -13.92 28.59
C LEU A 9 -16.67 -13.91 29.35
N ARG A 10 -17.61 -13.06 28.91
CA ARG A 10 -19.02 -13.28 29.19
C ARG A 10 -19.66 -13.85 27.94
N ALA A 11 -20.15 -15.08 28.10
CA ALA A 11 -20.99 -15.78 27.15
C ALA A 11 -22.16 -14.88 26.75
N GLY A 12 -22.16 -14.46 25.50
CA GLY A 12 -23.17 -13.62 24.90
C GLY A 12 -22.94 -13.61 23.41
N THR A 13 -23.77 -14.36 22.70
CA THR A 13 -23.82 -14.46 21.25
C THR A 13 -23.97 -13.08 20.63
N MET A 14 -22.84 -12.43 20.32
CA MET A 14 -22.79 -11.27 19.45
C MET A 14 -21.63 -11.52 18.49
N LEU A 15 -21.96 -12.18 17.38
CA LEU A 15 -21.09 -12.29 16.22
C LEU A 15 -20.97 -10.88 15.62
N VAL A 16 -20.16 -10.02 16.25
CA VAL A 16 -19.65 -8.81 15.61
C VAL A 16 -18.63 -9.32 14.60
N ILE A 17 -19.11 -9.62 13.39
CA ILE A 17 -18.25 -9.72 12.22
C ILE A 17 -17.66 -8.33 12.07
N CYS A 18 -16.48 -8.13 12.63
CA CYS A 18 -15.65 -6.98 12.31
C CYS A 18 -15.34 -7.08 10.81
N LEU A 19 -16.19 -6.45 10.00
CA LEU A 19 -15.94 -6.16 8.58
C LEU A 19 -14.84 -5.09 8.49
N PHE A 20 -13.65 -5.40 9.02
CA PHE A 20 -12.44 -4.71 8.63
C PHE A 20 -12.13 -5.19 7.23
N GLY A 21 -12.51 -4.39 6.23
CA GLY A 21 -11.97 -4.52 4.89
C GLY A 21 -10.46 -4.44 4.99
N ALA A 22 -9.79 -5.58 4.88
CA ALA A 22 -8.34 -5.61 4.79
C ALA A 22 -7.98 -4.91 3.49
N ALA A 23 -7.39 -3.71 3.58
CA ALA A 23 -6.66 -3.12 2.47
C ALA A 23 -5.53 -4.11 2.14
N THR A 24 -5.71 -4.90 1.09
CA THR A 24 -4.67 -5.78 0.60
C THR A 24 -3.58 -4.90 0.01
N ALA A 25 -2.46 -4.74 0.73
CA ALA A 25 -1.25 -4.23 0.12
C ALA A 25 -0.83 -5.24 -0.96
N GLN A 26 -0.97 -4.88 -2.22
CA GLN A 26 -0.51 -5.72 -3.32
C GLN A 26 1.02 -5.84 -3.24
N PRO A 27 1.58 -7.06 -3.38
CA PRO A 27 3.02 -7.23 -3.40
C PRO A 27 3.60 -6.39 -4.54
N ALA A 28 4.64 -5.62 -4.25
CA ALA A 28 5.38 -4.88 -5.27
C ALA A 28 5.84 -5.89 -6.33
N SER A 29 5.29 -5.79 -7.54
CA SER A 29 5.66 -6.65 -8.65
C SER A 29 7.12 -6.36 -8.99
N SER A 30 7.98 -7.38 -8.92
CA SER A 30 9.40 -7.31 -9.26
C SER A 30 9.67 -7.05 -10.75
N GLU A 31 8.64 -6.87 -11.56
CA GLU A 31 8.73 -6.64 -13.00
C GLU A 31 8.32 -5.21 -13.32
N CYS A 32 9.29 -4.30 -13.22
CA CYS A 32 9.16 -2.96 -13.79
C CYS A 32 9.01 -3.06 -15.31
N VAL A 33 7.81 -2.81 -15.85
CA VAL A 33 7.54 -2.86 -17.32
C VAL A 33 8.02 -1.59 -18.05
N ILE A 34 8.97 -0.87 -17.45
CA ILE A 34 9.55 0.35 -18.01
C ILE A 34 10.99 0.07 -18.44
N THR A 35 11.53 0.87 -19.37
CA THR A 35 12.97 0.83 -19.66
C THR A 35 13.72 1.39 -18.46
N ILE A 36 14.58 0.57 -17.87
CA ILE A 36 15.36 0.92 -16.67
C ILE A 36 16.77 1.32 -17.11
N PRO A 37 17.28 2.49 -16.70
CA PRO A 37 18.67 2.86 -16.91
C PRO A 37 19.63 1.83 -16.30
N PRO A 38 20.81 1.59 -16.89
CA PRO A 38 21.72 0.54 -16.44
C PRO A 38 22.30 0.78 -15.04
N GLU A 39 22.19 2.01 -14.51
CA GLU A 39 22.64 2.35 -13.15
C GLU A 39 21.61 1.99 -12.07
N GLU A 40 20.38 1.66 -12.48
CA GLU A 40 19.27 1.40 -11.58
C GLU A 40 19.09 -0.10 -11.33
N VAL A 41 18.88 -0.46 -10.06
CA VAL A 41 18.69 -1.84 -9.62
C VAL A 41 17.24 -2.03 -9.12
N PRO A 42 16.43 -2.87 -9.81
CA PRO A 42 15.06 -3.15 -9.40
C PRO A 42 14.96 -3.67 -7.97
N GLY A 43 14.04 -3.09 -7.20
CA GLY A 43 13.85 -3.39 -5.77
C GLY A 43 14.81 -2.63 -4.85
N GLU A 44 15.90 -2.07 -5.36
CA GLU A 44 16.89 -1.33 -4.58
C GLU A 44 16.78 0.17 -4.82
N THR A 45 17.14 0.65 -6.00
CA THR A 45 17.14 2.08 -6.35
C THR A 45 15.88 2.49 -7.11
N ILE A 46 15.24 1.53 -7.79
CA ILE A 46 13.97 1.71 -8.48
C ILE A 46 12.93 0.70 -7.95
N ILE A 47 11.77 1.19 -7.53
CA ILE A 47 10.66 0.35 -7.04
C ILE A 47 9.44 0.57 -7.92
N CYS A 48 8.90 -0.50 -8.48
CA CYS A 48 7.66 -0.46 -9.26
C CYS A 48 6.51 -1.11 -8.49
N GLY A 49 5.30 -0.66 -8.78
CA GLY A 49 4.10 -1.25 -8.20
C GLY A 49 2.83 -0.79 -8.90
N GLN A 50 1.72 -1.31 -8.40
CA GLN A 50 0.38 -0.93 -8.83
C GLN A 50 -0.48 -0.59 -7.62
N LEU A 51 -1.23 0.50 -7.73
CA LEU A 51 -2.23 0.92 -6.77
C LEU A 51 -3.62 0.71 -7.35
N GLN A 52 -4.50 0.05 -6.61
CA GLN A 52 -5.91 -0.05 -6.97
C GLN A 52 -6.66 1.17 -6.41
N VAL A 53 -7.08 2.09 -7.28
CA VAL A 53 -7.85 3.27 -6.88
C VAL A 53 -9.29 3.14 -7.35
N PRO A 54 -10.28 3.67 -6.60
CA PRO A 54 -11.63 3.73 -7.11
C PRO A 54 -11.68 4.67 -8.31
N GLU A 55 -12.44 4.27 -9.33
CA GLU A 55 -12.67 5.17 -10.47
C GLU A 55 -13.57 6.36 -10.09
N ASN A 56 -14.48 6.13 -9.13
CA ASN A 56 -15.32 7.17 -8.55
C ASN A 56 -15.11 7.22 -7.03
N TRP A 57 -14.60 8.35 -6.52
CA TRP A 57 -14.34 8.56 -5.10
C TRP A 57 -15.60 8.66 -4.24
N ASP A 58 -16.74 9.01 -4.83
CA ASP A 58 -18.04 8.97 -4.14
C ASP A 58 -18.57 7.53 -3.96
N ALA A 59 -17.97 6.55 -4.65
CA ALA A 59 -18.32 5.13 -4.58
C ALA A 59 -17.05 4.25 -4.48
N PRO A 60 -16.29 4.32 -3.36
CA PRO A 60 -14.94 3.78 -3.28
C PRO A 60 -14.85 2.24 -3.35
N GLU A 61 -15.96 1.56 -3.08
CA GLU A 61 -16.05 0.09 -3.14
C GLU A 61 -16.52 -0.43 -4.51
N ALA A 62 -16.82 0.47 -5.46
CA ALA A 62 -17.21 0.10 -6.81
C ALA A 62 -15.98 -0.30 -7.65
N ARG A 63 -16.05 -0.07 -8.96
CA ARG A 63 -14.95 -0.41 -9.88
C ARG A 63 -13.66 0.30 -9.46
N LYS A 64 -12.60 -0.49 -9.26
CA LYS A 64 -11.24 0.00 -9.06
C LYS A 64 -10.45 -0.15 -10.35
N ILE A 65 -9.55 0.79 -10.61
CA ILE A 65 -8.63 0.79 -11.73
C ILE A 65 -7.18 0.70 -11.21
N PRO A 66 -6.30 -0.05 -11.90
CA PRO A 66 -4.89 -0.12 -11.55
C PRO A 66 -4.16 1.14 -12.04
N LEU A 67 -3.45 1.82 -11.14
CA LEU A 67 -2.46 2.83 -11.48
C LEU A 67 -1.06 2.26 -11.27
N SER A 68 -0.28 2.17 -12.34
CA SER A 68 1.13 1.78 -12.25
C SER A 68 1.96 2.96 -11.79
N TYR A 69 2.89 2.74 -10.87
CA TYR A 69 3.82 3.75 -10.39
C TYR A 69 5.25 3.24 -10.34
N VAL A 70 6.19 4.19 -10.32
CA VAL A 70 7.62 3.95 -10.09
C VAL A 70 8.13 4.95 -9.05
N VAL A 71 8.93 4.47 -8.12
CA VAL A 71 9.67 5.29 -7.15
C VAL A 71 11.15 5.18 -7.46
N LEU A 72 11.77 6.31 -7.79
CA LEU A 72 13.23 6.42 -7.89
C LEU A 72 13.77 6.94 -6.56
N LYS A 73 14.62 6.16 -5.90
CA LYS A 73 15.21 6.56 -4.63
C LYS A 73 16.30 7.59 -4.87
N SER A 74 16.17 8.76 -4.23
CA SER A 74 17.21 9.78 -4.27
C SER A 74 18.50 9.26 -3.63
N GLN A 75 19.62 9.48 -4.30
CA GLN A 75 20.96 9.22 -3.78
C GLN A 75 21.57 10.45 -3.09
N SER A 76 20.83 11.57 -3.04
CA SER A 76 21.26 12.80 -2.36
C SER A 76 21.10 12.69 -0.84
N LEU A 77 22.02 13.29 -0.09
CA LEU A 77 21.89 13.47 1.36
C LEU A 77 20.82 14.51 1.74
N ALA A 78 20.35 15.30 0.78
CA ALA A 78 19.25 16.25 0.93
C ALA A 78 18.19 15.98 -0.15
N PRO A 79 17.35 14.95 0.01
CA PRO A 79 16.33 14.61 -0.97
C PRO A 79 15.22 15.66 -1.02
N PHE A 80 14.69 15.92 -2.21
CA PHE A 80 13.48 16.74 -2.36
C PHE A 80 12.26 15.97 -1.81
N ARG A 81 11.22 16.70 -1.42
CA ARG A 81 9.96 16.10 -0.98
C ARG A 81 9.23 15.51 -2.19
N ASP A 82 8.61 14.35 -2.02
CA ASP A 82 7.82 13.76 -3.10
C ASP A 82 6.67 14.71 -3.51
N PRO A 83 6.43 14.87 -4.82
CA PRO A 83 5.33 15.70 -5.31
C PRO A 83 3.98 15.08 -4.92
N VAL A 84 3.04 15.94 -4.55
CA VAL A 84 1.64 15.53 -4.32
C VAL A 84 0.94 15.53 -5.68
N VAL A 85 0.30 14.41 -6.01
CA VAL A 85 -0.48 14.18 -7.24
C VAL A 85 -1.97 14.15 -6.92
#